data_AF-A9WE56-F1
#
_entry.id   AF-A9WE56-F1
#
_cell.length_a   1.000
_cell.length_b   1.000
_cell.length_c   1.000
_cell.angle_alpha   90.00
_cell.angle_beta   90.00
_cell.angle_gamma   90.00
#
_symmetry.space_group_name_H-M   'P 1'
#
loop_
_entity.id
_entity.type
_entity.pdbx_description
1 polymer ?
#
loop_
_entity_poly.entity_id
_entity_poly.type
_entity_poly.pdbx_seq_one_letter_code
_entity_poly.pdbx_strand_id
1 'polypeptide(L)'
;MDRAQSMELTATTSPTSLLDWLTLTCRHIALLAAMLATVGSLFFSEVLGWIPCELCWYQRILMYPLTVLLFIGIWRDDRKVYLYVLPLSLTGIAVALYHYLMVMLIIPPAPCAGAVPCAFDYINIPGVLSFVKIPFLALVAFIIISVMMANLALAETAPAHGRMARMIATAIVLATSLAFIGLGVMI
;
A
#
# COMPACT_ATOMS: atom_id res chain seq x y z
N MET A 1 49.40 10.25 19.75
CA MET A 1 49.22 8.78 19.70
C MET A 1 47.72 8.52 19.61
N ASP A 2 47.17 8.83 18.44
CA ASP A 2 45.75 8.78 18.10
C ASP A 2 45.36 7.38 17.60
N ARG A 3 45.04 6.47 18.52
CA ARG A 3 44.59 5.11 18.13
C ARG A 3 43.34 4.61 18.85
N ALA A 4 42.63 5.47 19.57
CA ALA A 4 41.44 5.10 20.34
C ALA A 4 40.11 5.65 19.77
N GLN A 5 40.11 6.29 18.59
CA GLN A 5 38.91 6.92 18.01
C GLN A 5 38.34 6.22 16.77
N SER A 6 38.91 5.10 16.31
CA SER A 6 38.50 4.48 15.03
C SER A 6 37.68 3.19 15.14
N MET A 7 37.25 2.74 16.33
CA MET A 7 36.69 1.38 16.42
C MET A 7 35.69 1.09 17.54
N GLU A 8 34.89 2.03 18.04
CA GLU A 8 33.84 1.64 19.01
C GLU A 8 32.69 2.66 19.13
N LEU A 9 31.92 2.87 18.07
CA LEU A 9 30.46 2.97 18.19
C LEU A 9 29.83 2.90 16.80
N THR A 10 29.48 1.69 16.39
CA THR A 10 28.24 1.48 15.63
C THR A 10 27.12 2.15 16.42
N ALA A 11 26.90 3.44 16.17
CA ALA A 11 25.82 4.20 16.78
C ALA A 11 24.49 3.63 16.26
N THR A 12 24.00 2.57 16.90
CA THR A 12 22.57 2.31 16.95
C THR A 12 21.98 3.46 17.75
N THR A 13 21.75 4.60 17.10
CA THR A 13 20.93 5.67 17.66
C THR A 13 19.58 5.04 17.96
N SER A 14 19.27 4.87 19.24
CA SER A 14 17.90 4.56 19.65
C SER A 14 17.01 5.66 19.06
N PRO A 15 15.86 5.33 18.47
CA PRO A 15 14.96 6.34 17.90
C PRO A 15 14.53 7.28 19.03
N THR A 16 15.00 8.54 18.97
CA THR A 16 14.74 9.55 20.01
C THR A 16 13.53 10.41 19.66
N SER A 17 13.12 10.43 18.40
CA SER A 17 11.98 11.19 17.89
C SER A 17 10.89 10.29 17.27
N LEU A 18 9.65 10.79 17.20
CA LEU A 18 8.54 10.12 16.51
C LEU A 18 8.85 9.85 15.02
N LEU A 19 9.60 10.75 14.39
CA LEU A 19 9.97 10.64 12.98
C LEU A 19 10.94 9.46 12.76
N ASP A 20 11.80 9.18 13.73
CA ASP A 20 12.70 8.01 13.66
C ASP A 20 11.88 6.71 13.73
N TRP A 21 10.92 6.63 14.65
CA TRP A 21 10.01 5.48 14.76
C TRP A 21 9.16 5.26 13.50
N LEU A 22 8.67 6.34 12.90
CA LEU A 22 7.96 6.29 11.61
C LEU A 22 8.87 5.77 10.50
N THR A 23 10.09 6.28 10.41
CA THR A 23 11.08 5.85 9.41
C THR A 23 11.44 4.37 9.57
N LEU A 24 11.53 3.88 10.80
CA LEU A 24 11.79 2.46 11.11
C LEU A 24 10.66 1.53 10.64
N THR A 25 9.41 1.99 10.72
CA THR A 25 8.22 1.17 10.50
C THR A 25 7.55 1.43 9.15
N CYS A 26 7.98 2.46 8.41
CA CYS A 26 7.35 2.91 7.17
C CYS A 26 7.19 1.79 6.13
N ARG A 27 8.19 0.92 5.97
CA ARG A 27 8.16 -0.19 5.00
C ARG A 27 7.09 -1.22 5.37
N HIS A 28 6.93 -1.53 6.67
CA HIS A 28 5.91 -2.45 7.15
C HIS A 28 4.51 -1.86 7.04
N ILE A 29 4.35 -0.57 7.32
CA ILE A 29 3.08 0.14 7.15
C ILE A 29 2.67 0.15 5.67
N ALA A 30 3.59 0.47 4.77
CA ALA A 30 3.35 0.42 3.34
C ALA A 30 2.99 -0.99 2.87
N LEU A 31 3.70 -2.02 3.35
CA LEU A 31 3.40 -3.43 3.02
C LEU A 31 2.00 -3.83 3.51
N LEU A 32 1.63 -3.46 4.73
CA LEU A 32 0.31 -3.75 5.29
C LEU A 32 -0.79 -3.07 4.45
N ALA A 33 -0.62 -1.80 4.09
CA ALA A 33 -1.57 -1.08 3.24
C ALA A 33 -1.72 -1.75 1.86
N ALA A 34 -0.61 -2.16 1.23
CA ALA A 34 -0.62 -2.86 -0.05
C ALA A 34 -1.29 -4.24 0.05
N MET A 35 -1.00 -5.01 1.12
CA MET A 35 -1.66 -6.29 1.39
C MET A 35 -3.16 -6.13 1.57
N LEU A 36 -3.61 -5.20 2.43
CA LEU A 36 -5.04 -4.96 2.67
C LEU A 36 -5.76 -4.50 1.41
N ALA A 37 -5.15 -3.63 0.60
CA ALA A 37 -5.74 -3.21 -0.67
C ALA A 37 -5.82 -4.36 -1.69
N THR A 38 -4.78 -5.19 -1.79
CA THR A 38 -4.73 -6.34 -2.70
C THR A 38 -5.78 -7.39 -2.31
N VAL A 39 -5.75 -7.81 -1.04
CA VAL A 39 -6.68 -8.78 -0.46
C VAL A 39 -8.12 -8.27 -0.52
N GLY A 40 -8.36 -7.03 -0.12
CA GLY A 40 -9.70 -6.43 -0.16
C GLY A 40 -10.24 -6.37 -1.59
N SER A 41 -9.39 -6.00 -2.56
CA SER A 41 -9.78 -5.99 -3.97
C SER A 41 -10.16 -7.39 -4.47
N LEU A 42 -9.41 -8.43 -4.09
CA LEU A 42 -9.73 -9.82 -4.44
C LEU A 42 -10.99 -10.32 -3.73
N PHE A 43 -11.21 -9.92 -2.48
CA PHE A 43 -12.41 -10.26 -1.73
C PHE A 43 -13.68 -9.75 -2.40
N PHE A 44 -13.64 -8.49 -2.89
CA PHE A 44 -14.76 -7.93 -3.61
C PHE A 44 -15.11 -8.70 -4.89
N SER A 45 -14.12 -9.21 -5.66
CA SER A 45 -14.43 -9.94 -6.88
C SER A 45 -14.73 -11.42 -6.68
N GLU A 46 -13.95 -12.12 -5.87
CA GLU A 46 -14.06 -13.58 -5.75
C GLU A 46 -15.13 -14.03 -4.76
N VAL A 47 -15.28 -13.30 -3.65
CA VAL A 47 -16.23 -13.70 -2.58
C VAL A 47 -17.57 -13.00 -2.76
N LEU A 48 -17.55 -11.68 -3.01
CA LEU A 48 -18.78 -10.88 -3.18
C LEU A 48 -19.28 -10.81 -4.63
N GLY A 49 -18.52 -11.33 -5.60
CA GLY A 49 -18.92 -11.39 -7.01
C GLY A 49 -19.00 -10.02 -7.71
N TRP A 50 -18.37 -8.98 -7.16
CA TRP A 50 -18.39 -7.65 -7.76
C TRP A 50 -17.46 -7.59 -8.97
N ILE A 51 -18.05 -7.35 -10.14
CA ILE A 51 -17.32 -7.28 -11.40
C ILE A 51 -16.54 -5.96 -11.41
N PRO A 52 -15.21 -5.98 -11.55
CA PRO A 52 -14.42 -4.76 -11.63
C PRO A 52 -14.64 -4.06 -12.98
N CYS A 53 -14.75 -2.73 -12.96
CA CYS A 53 -14.71 -1.92 -14.18
C CYS A 53 -13.28 -1.85 -14.75
N GLU A 54 -13.15 -1.26 -15.94
CA GLU A 54 -11.85 -1.10 -16.62
C GLU A 54 -10.87 -0.25 -15.80
N LEU A 55 -11.33 0.86 -15.19
CA LEU A 55 -10.51 1.69 -14.30
C LEU A 55 -10.06 0.96 -13.02
N CYS A 56 -10.92 0.13 -12.43
CA CYS A 56 -10.55 -0.73 -11.30
C CYS A 56 -9.43 -1.72 -11.70
N TRP A 57 -9.49 -2.24 -12.93
CA TRP A 57 -8.44 -3.11 -13.46
C TRP A 57 -7.08 -2.42 -13.57
N TYR A 58 -7.05 -1.19 -14.08
CA TYR A 58 -5.81 -0.40 -14.09
C TYR A 58 -5.27 -0.17 -12.67
N GLN A 59 -6.14 0.11 -11.68
CA GLN A 59 -5.72 0.23 -10.28
C GLN A 59 -5.13 -1.09 -9.73
N ARG A 60 -5.70 -2.25 -10.07
CA ARG A 60 -5.17 -3.57 -9.67
C ARG A 60 -3.78 -3.83 -10.26
N ILE A 61 -3.57 -3.52 -11.54
CA ILE A 61 -2.28 -3.66 -12.21
C ILE A 61 -1.20 -2.84 -11.50
N LEU A 62 -1.55 -1.65 -11.00
CA LEU A 62 -0.63 -0.79 -10.25
C LEU A 62 -0.44 -1.24 -8.80
N MET A 63 -1.49 -1.76 -8.15
CA MET A 63 -1.46 -2.12 -6.73
C MET A 63 -0.79 -3.46 -6.45
N TYR A 64 -1.10 -4.51 -7.22
CA TYR A 64 -0.67 -5.88 -6.91
C TYR A 64 0.87 -6.05 -6.91
N PRO A 65 1.62 -5.45 -7.86
CA PRO A 65 3.07 -5.50 -7.82
C PRO A 65 3.67 -4.84 -6.58
N LEU A 66 3.03 -3.80 -6.01
CA LEU A 66 3.57 -3.08 -4.84
C LEU A 66 3.74 -4.01 -3.64
N THR A 67 2.78 -4.91 -3.42
CA THR A 67 2.83 -5.92 -2.37
C THR A 67 4.10 -6.77 -2.48
N VAL A 68 4.39 -7.26 -3.69
CA VAL A 68 5.56 -8.11 -3.96
C VAL A 68 6.85 -7.30 -3.83
N LEU A 69 6.90 -6.10 -4.40
CA LEU A 69 8.08 -5.23 -4.36
C LEU A 69 8.44 -4.83 -2.92
N LEU A 70 7.45 -4.45 -2.11
CA LEU A 70 7.66 -4.08 -0.71
C LEU A 70 8.11 -5.27 0.13
N PHE A 71 7.49 -6.44 -0.06
CA PHE A 71 7.89 -7.65 0.66
C PHE A 71 9.34 -8.07 0.34
N ILE A 72 9.69 -8.13 -0.94
CA ILE A 72 11.05 -8.46 -1.39
C ILE A 72 12.04 -7.38 -0.93
N GLY A 73 11.65 -6.11 -0.99
CA GLY A 73 12.47 -4.99 -0.52
C GLY A 73 12.84 -5.11 0.95
N ILE A 74 11.90 -5.51 1.82
CA ILE A 74 12.19 -5.77 3.24
C ILE A 74 13.09 -7.01 3.40
N TRP A 75 12.85 -8.08 2.64
CA TRP A 75 13.64 -9.31 2.73
C TRP A 75 15.10 -9.13 2.31
N ARG A 76 15.32 -8.37 1.23
CA ARG A 76 16.64 -8.02 0.72
C ARG A 76 17.28 -6.83 1.44
N ASP A 77 16.55 -6.20 2.36
CA ASP A 77 16.93 -4.94 2.99
C ASP A 77 17.32 -3.85 1.97
N ASP A 78 16.59 -3.82 0.85
CA ASP A 78 16.83 -2.87 -0.23
C ASP A 78 16.37 -1.47 0.20
N ARG A 79 17.34 -0.61 0.47
CA ARG A 79 17.09 0.79 0.85
C ARG A 79 16.54 1.63 -0.28
N LYS A 80 16.74 1.21 -1.54
CA LYS A 80 16.31 1.92 -2.75
C LYS A 80 14.98 1.41 -3.30
N VAL A 81 14.26 0.57 -2.55
CA VAL A 81 12.94 0.06 -2.96
C VAL A 81 11.94 1.18 -3.26
N TYR A 82 12.10 2.37 -2.65
CA TYR A 82 11.29 3.55 -2.96
C TYR A 82 11.36 3.98 -4.42
N LEU A 83 12.47 3.74 -5.13
CA LEU A 83 12.64 4.12 -6.55
C LEU A 83 11.66 3.39 -7.48
N TYR A 84 11.28 2.17 -7.13
CA TYR A 84 10.36 1.36 -7.93
C TYR A 84 8.92 1.47 -7.41
N VAL A 85 8.74 1.62 -6.10
CA VAL A 85 7.40 1.71 -5.49
C VAL A 85 6.76 3.08 -5.74
N LEU A 86 7.50 4.19 -5.62
CA LEU A 86 6.94 5.53 -5.76
C LEU A 86 6.33 5.81 -7.14
N PRO A 87 6.98 5.48 -8.27
CA PRO A 87 6.35 5.72 -9.58
C PRO A 87 5.03 4.96 -9.75
N LEU A 88 4.97 3.70 -9.27
CA LEU A 88 3.76 2.89 -9.32
C LEU A 88 2.67 3.44 -8.38
N SER A 89 3.02 3.84 -7.17
CA SER A 89 2.04 4.36 -6.22
C SER A 89 1.52 5.73 -6.63
N LEU A 90 2.36 6.63 -7.17
CA LEU A 90 1.96 7.95 -7.65
C LEU A 90 1.06 7.87 -8.89
N THR A 91 1.37 6.96 -9.84
CA THR A 91 0.47 6.69 -10.97
C THR A 91 -0.85 6.09 -10.48
N GLY A 92 -0.80 5.22 -9.47
CA GLY A 92 -1.98 4.70 -8.77
C GLY A 92 -2.87 5.79 -8.17
N ILE A 93 -2.27 6.79 -7.51
CA ILE A 93 -2.99 7.97 -6.98
C ILE A 93 -3.72 8.69 -8.10
N ALA A 94 -3.04 8.98 -9.22
CA ALA A 94 -3.64 9.71 -10.34
C ALA A 94 -4.86 8.96 -10.91
N VAL A 95 -4.74 7.66 -11.14
CA VAL A 95 -5.84 6.82 -11.66
C VAL A 95 -6.97 6.70 -10.64
N ALA A 96 -6.65 6.49 -9.36
CA ALA A 96 -7.66 6.35 -8.31
C ALA A 96 -8.42 7.65 -8.04
N LEU A 97 -7.73 8.79 -8.06
CA LEU A 97 -8.34 10.11 -7.92
C LEU A 97 -9.27 10.40 -9.10
N TYR A 98 -8.82 10.16 -10.34
CA TYR A 98 -9.65 10.32 -11.52
C TYR A 98 -10.92 9.47 -11.44
N HIS A 99 -10.78 8.20 -11.07
CA HIS A 99 -11.91 7.29 -10.93
C HIS A 99 -12.87 7.72 -9.81
N TYR A 100 -12.36 8.17 -8.66
CA TYR A 100 -13.18 8.65 -7.56
C TYR A 100 -14.00 9.89 -7.95
N LEU A 101 -13.38 10.85 -8.64
CA LEU A 101 -14.08 12.05 -9.11
C LEU A 101 -15.16 11.73 -10.14
N MET A 102 -14.95 10.70 -10.96
CA MET A 102 -15.94 10.20 -11.92
C MET A 102 -17.14 9.55 -11.23
N VAL A 103 -16.90 8.70 -10.22
CA VAL A 103 -17.97 8.07 -9.43
C VAL A 103 -18.78 9.10 -8.64
N MET A 104 -18.13 10.18 -8.21
CA MET A 104 -18.80 11.31 -7.55
C MET A 104 -19.53 12.26 -8.51
N LEU A 105 -19.51 11.98 -9.82
CA LEU A 105 -20.12 12.80 -10.87
C LEU A 105 -19.61 14.25 -10.89
N ILE A 106 -18.43 14.50 -10.33
CA ILE A 106 -17.74 15.81 -10.41
C ILE A 106 -17.18 16.01 -11.82
N ILE A 107 -16.74 14.92 -12.45
CA ILE A 107 -16.27 14.87 -13.83
C ILE A 107 -17.27 14.04 -14.64
N PRO A 108 -17.56 14.41 -15.91
CA PRO A 108 -18.45 13.63 -16.75
C PRO A 108 -17.98 12.17 -16.86
N PRO A 109 -18.90 11.19 -16.79
CA PRO A 109 -18.55 9.79 -16.94
C PRO A 109 -17.97 9.55 -18.33
N ALA A 110 -16.76 9.01 -18.39
CA ALA A 110 -16.17 8.57 -19.65
C ALA A 110 -16.85 7.25 -20.07
N PRO A 111 -17.02 7.01 -21.38
CA PRO A 111 -17.46 5.71 -21.87
C PRO A 111 -16.38 4.67 -21.51
N CYS A 112 -16.71 3.76 -20.59
CA CYS A 112 -15.90 2.58 -20.29
C CYS A 112 -16.39 1.42 -21.14
N ALA A 113 -15.45 0.69 -21.77
CA ALA A 113 -15.77 -0.45 -22.64
C ALA A 113 -15.92 -1.77 -21.85
N GLY A 114 -15.80 -1.71 -20.52
CA GLY A 114 -15.92 -2.88 -19.64
C GLY A 114 -17.36 -3.39 -19.47
N ALA A 115 -17.47 -4.55 -18.83
CA ALA A 115 -18.76 -5.19 -18.54
C ALA A 115 -19.69 -4.36 -17.64
N VAL A 116 -19.12 -3.44 -16.85
CA VAL A 116 -19.85 -2.50 -16.00
C VAL A 116 -19.33 -1.06 -16.21
N PRO A 117 -20.20 -0.03 -16.16
CA PRO A 117 -19.78 1.36 -16.27
C PRO A 117 -18.83 1.76 -15.14
N CYS A 118 -17.80 2.57 -15.44
CA CYS A 118 -16.86 3.04 -14.41
C CYS A 118 -17.47 4.06 -13.43
N ALA A 119 -18.61 4.68 -13.75
CA ALA A 119 -19.34 5.53 -12.83
C ALA A 119 -20.28 4.74 -11.89
N PHE A 120 -20.39 3.43 -12.09
CA PHE A 120 -21.21 2.58 -11.23
C PHE A 120 -20.50 2.32 -9.90
N ASP A 121 -21.26 2.34 -8.81
CA ASP A 121 -20.74 2.07 -7.47
C ASP A 121 -21.55 1.01 -6.74
N TYR A 122 -20.83 0.03 -6.21
CA TYR A 122 -21.39 -1.07 -5.42
C TYR A 122 -21.62 -0.67 -3.94
N ILE A 123 -20.90 0.34 -3.42
CA ILE A 123 -20.96 0.73 -1.99
C ILE A 123 -21.85 1.97 -1.81
N ASN A 124 -23.15 1.76 -1.65
CA ASN A 124 -24.11 2.84 -1.38
C ASN A 124 -24.53 2.87 0.10
N ILE A 125 -23.58 3.21 0.98
CA ILE A 125 -23.85 3.36 2.41
C ILE A 125 -24.54 4.72 2.66
N PRO A 126 -25.74 4.76 3.25
CA PRO A 126 -26.41 6.01 3.60
C PRO A 126 -25.77 6.68 4.83
N GLY A 127 -25.74 8.02 4.88
CA GLY A 127 -25.30 8.81 6.02
C GLY A 127 -24.00 9.59 5.78
N VAL A 128 -23.27 9.91 6.87
CA VAL A 128 -22.03 10.71 6.85
C VAL A 128 -20.91 10.01 6.05
N LEU A 129 -20.99 8.68 5.91
CA LEU A 129 -20.00 7.85 5.23
C LEU A 129 -20.29 7.60 3.73
N SER A 130 -21.21 8.36 3.14
CA SER A 130 -21.59 8.24 1.71
C SER A 130 -20.43 8.52 0.74
N PHE A 131 -19.34 9.12 1.22
CA PHE A 131 -18.13 9.37 0.43
C PHE A 131 -17.23 8.15 0.27
N VAL A 132 -17.43 7.10 1.06
CA VAL A 132 -16.59 5.89 1.00
C VAL A 132 -17.02 5.04 -0.18
N LYS A 133 -16.31 5.22 -1.29
CA LYS A 133 -16.46 4.47 -2.54
C LYS A 133 -15.27 3.51 -2.69
N ILE A 134 -15.42 2.46 -3.51
CA ILE A 134 -14.30 1.54 -3.82
C ILE A 134 -13.04 2.29 -4.31
N PRO A 135 -13.11 3.22 -5.30
CA PRO A 135 -11.92 3.95 -5.73
C PRO A 135 -11.32 4.86 -4.64
N PHE A 136 -12.11 5.32 -3.67
CA PHE A 136 -11.60 6.10 -2.53
C PHE A 136 -10.71 5.25 -1.63
N LEU A 137 -11.11 4.01 -1.34
CA LEU A 137 -10.30 3.09 -0.54
C LEU A 137 -8.94 2.81 -1.19
N ALA A 138 -8.93 2.59 -2.52
CA ALA A 138 -7.70 2.43 -3.29
C ALA A 138 -6.83 3.70 -3.26
N LEU A 139 -7.44 4.88 -3.41
CA LEU A 139 -6.75 6.16 -3.32
C LEU A 139 -6.04 6.33 -1.97
N VAL A 140 -6.74 6.04 -0.87
CA VAL A 140 -6.17 6.11 0.49
C VAL A 140 -4.98 5.17 0.62
N ALA A 141 -5.08 3.93 0.13
CA ALA A 141 -3.98 2.97 0.16
C ALA A 141 -2.75 3.48 -0.62
N PHE A 142 -2.94 3.97 -1.84
CA PHE A 142 -1.83 4.52 -2.63
C PHE A 142 -1.19 5.76 -2.00
N ILE A 143 -1.98 6.63 -1.35
CA ILE A 143 -1.47 7.78 -0.59
C ILE A 143 -0.61 7.31 0.59
N ILE A 144 -1.10 6.36 1.40
CA ILE A 144 -0.34 5.81 2.53
C ILE A 144 0.99 5.25 2.05
N ILE A 145 0.97 4.41 1.01
CA ILE A 145 2.19 3.82 0.43
C ILE A 145 3.13 4.94 -0.04
N SER A 146 2.62 5.92 -0.79
CA SER A 146 3.45 7.01 -1.33
C SER A 146 4.09 7.86 -0.23
N VAL A 147 3.35 8.22 0.82
CA VAL A 147 3.87 9.00 1.95
C VAL A 147 4.94 8.23 2.72
N MET A 148 4.71 6.94 2.99
CA MET A 148 5.69 6.09 3.67
C MET A 148 6.96 5.92 2.85
N MET A 149 6.84 5.73 1.53
CA MET A 149 8.00 5.59 0.65
C MET A 149 8.73 6.91 0.41
N ALA A 150 8.02 8.04 0.40
CA ALA A 150 8.63 9.37 0.35
C ALA A 150 9.42 9.66 1.63
N ASN A 151 8.88 9.30 2.81
CA ASN A 151 9.62 9.40 4.07
C ASN A 151 10.90 8.55 4.01
N LEU A 152 10.85 7.33 3.47
CA LEU A 152 12.03 6.50 3.28
C LEU A 152 13.05 7.12 2.30
N ALA A 153 12.59 7.77 1.23
CA ALA A 153 13.47 8.44 0.26
C ALA A 153 14.22 9.64 0.88
N LEU A 154 13.59 10.33 1.83
CA LEU A 154 14.19 11.45 2.56
C LEU A 154 15.08 10.99 3.72
N ALA A 155 14.87 9.78 4.24
CA ALA A 155 15.68 9.21 5.30
C ALA A 155 17.01 8.64 4.76
N GLU A 156 18.07 9.44 4.78
CA GLU A 156 19.40 9.06 4.31
C GLU A 156 19.99 7.83 5.06
N THR A 157 19.52 7.56 6.28
CA THR A 157 20.10 6.56 7.19
C THR A 157 19.09 5.53 7.71
N ALA A 158 18.18 5.02 6.85
CA ALA A 158 17.31 3.92 7.25
C ALA A 158 18.14 2.71 7.75
N PRO A 159 17.92 2.21 8.99
CA PRO A 159 18.76 1.18 9.55
C PRO A 159 18.55 -0.16 8.85
N ALA A 160 19.59 -1.00 8.91
CA ALA A 160 19.56 -2.32 8.31
C ALA A 160 18.54 -3.21 9.02
N HIS A 161 17.69 -3.90 8.26
CA HIS A 161 16.66 -4.76 8.81
C HIS A 161 17.24 -6.12 9.21
N GLY A 162 17.25 -6.39 10.52
CA GLY A 162 17.65 -7.67 11.10
C GLY A 162 16.59 -8.77 10.91
N ARG A 163 16.83 -9.94 11.52
CA ARG A 163 15.92 -11.11 11.47
C ARG A 163 14.49 -10.77 11.91
N MET A 164 14.34 -9.91 12.92
CA MET A 164 13.03 -9.49 13.44
C MET A 164 12.16 -8.79 12.38
N ALA A 165 12.74 -7.89 11.60
CA ALA A 165 12.02 -7.17 10.56
C ALA A 165 11.47 -8.09 9.47
N ARG A 166 12.24 -9.12 9.09
CA ARG A 166 11.82 -10.14 8.14
C ARG A 166 10.67 -10.97 8.71
N MET A 167 10.76 -11.36 9.99
CA MET A 167 9.69 -12.09 10.68
C MET A 167 8.39 -11.28 10.73
N ILE A 168 8.46 -9.98 11.00
CA ILE A 168 7.29 -9.09 11.00
C ILE A 168 6.69 -9.01 9.60
N ALA A 169 7.51 -8.81 8.56
CA ALA A 169 7.01 -8.75 7.19
C ALA A 169 6.33 -10.06 6.75
N THR A 170 6.94 -11.22 7.09
CA THR A 170 6.31 -12.52 6.84
C THR A 170 5.02 -12.70 7.62
N ALA A 171 4.98 -12.26 8.88
CA ALA A 171 3.78 -12.35 9.70
C ALA A 171 2.64 -11.50 9.12
N ILE A 172 2.93 -10.29 8.64
CA ILE A 172 1.94 -9.43 7.97
C ILE A 172 1.34 -10.15 6.77
N VAL A 173 2.18 -10.69 5.87
CA VAL A 173 1.71 -11.38 4.65
C VAL A 173 0.90 -12.62 5.00
N LEU A 174 1.39 -13.46 5.92
CA LEU A 174 0.71 -14.68 6.31
C LEU A 174 -0.61 -14.38 7.02
N ALA A 175 -0.64 -13.46 7.98
CA ALA A 175 -1.84 -13.12 8.72
C ALA A 175 -2.93 -12.54 7.82
N THR A 176 -2.57 -11.62 6.93
CA THR A 176 -3.53 -11.02 5.99
C THR A 176 -4.05 -12.03 4.97
N SER A 177 -3.20 -12.92 4.46
CA SER A 177 -3.60 -13.98 3.54
C SER A 177 -4.49 -15.04 4.21
N LEU A 178 -4.16 -15.44 5.44
CA LEU A 178 -4.97 -16.38 6.22
C LEU A 178 -6.33 -15.77 6.59
N ALA A 179 -6.36 -14.49 6.96
CA ALA A 179 -7.62 -13.78 7.22
C ALA A 179 -8.50 -13.74 5.97
N PHE A 180 -7.92 -13.47 4.81
CA PHE A 180 -8.63 -13.51 3.52
C PHE A 180 -9.26 -14.86 3.23
N ILE A 181 -8.44 -15.93 3.27
CA ILE A 181 -8.89 -17.29 2.98
C ILE A 181 -9.92 -17.74 4.00
N GLY A 182 -9.67 -17.48 5.29
CA GLY A 182 -10.59 -17.83 6.37
C GLY A 182 -11.95 -17.18 6.21
N LEU A 183 -11.98 -15.87 5.91
CA LEU A 183 -13.23 -15.14 5.67
C LEU A 183 -13.94 -15.66 4.41
N GLY A 184 -13.19 -15.95 3.33
CA GLY A 184 -13.75 -16.48 2.08
C GLY A 184 -14.32 -17.89 2.19
N VAL A 185 -13.79 -18.73 3.08
CA VAL A 185 -14.32 -20.09 3.34
C VAL A 185 -15.56 -20.06 4.24
N MET A 186 -15.73 -19.00 5.03
CA MET A 186 -16.85 -18.88 5.98
C MET A 186 -18.15 -18.32 5.37
N ILE A 187 -18.08 -17.68 4.20
CA ILE A 187 -19.21 -17.05 3.49
C ILE A 187 -19.70 -17.98 2.38
#